data_AF-A0A7S0E6G0-F1
#
_entry.id   AF-A0A7S0E6G0-F1
#
_cell.length_a   1.000
_cell.length_b   1.000
_cell.length_c   1.000
_cell.angle_alpha   90.00
_cell.angle_beta   90.00
_cell.angle_gamma   90.00
#
_symmetry.space_group_name_H-M   'P 1'
#
loop_
_entity.id
_entity.type
_entity.pdbx_description
1 polymer ?
#
loop_
_entity_poly.entity_id
_entity_poly.type
_entity_poly.pdbx_seq_one_letter_code
_entity_poly.pdbx_strand_id
1 'polypeptide(L)'
;TGAPLPAALQQVAVNSDGTAADMTRDNVARSMEVLKQRENVRALSTYMMSEVPPLYDALIAERDAYMARSLLGAEGTRVVAVVGLAHVDGIEAAILREAW
;
A
#
# COMPACT_ATOMS: atom_id res chain seq x y z
N THR A 1 10.69 -0.18 -18.24
CA THR A 1 10.63 1.24 -18.65
C THR A 1 10.06 1.99 -17.48
N GLY A 2 10.89 2.66 -16.69
CA GLY A 2 10.47 3.18 -15.39
C GLY A 2 9.53 4.36 -15.53
N ALA A 3 8.24 4.14 -15.28
CA ALA A 3 7.33 5.26 -15.02
C ALA A 3 7.93 6.14 -13.91
N PRO A 4 7.77 7.47 -13.96
CA PRO A 4 8.22 8.30 -12.86
C PRO A 4 7.50 7.88 -11.58
N LEU A 5 8.19 7.96 -10.43
CA LEU A 5 7.56 7.75 -9.13
C LEU A 5 6.31 8.64 -9.02
N PRO A 6 5.21 8.18 -8.42
CA PRO A 6 4.08 9.04 -8.09
C PRO A 6 4.52 10.34 -7.42
N ALA A 7 3.88 11.47 -7.75
CA ALA A 7 4.28 12.80 -7.24
C ALA A 7 4.40 12.86 -5.70
N ALA A 8 3.52 12.13 -5.00
CA ALA A 8 3.58 11.99 -3.55
C ALA A 8 4.89 11.34 -3.05
N LEU A 9 5.39 10.35 -3.78
CA LEU A 9 6.64 9.67 -3.47
C LEU A 9 7.86 10.46 -3.95
N GLN A 10 7.72 11.27 -5.00
CA GLN A 10 8.78 12.21 -5.39
C GLN A 10 9.07 13.19 -4.25
N GLN A 11 8.06 13.72 -3.56
CA GLN A 11 8.28 14.57 -2.38
C GLN A 11 9.01 13.83 -1.26
N VAL A 12 8.70 12.55 -1.03
CA VAL A 12 9.42 11.74 -0.03
C VAL A 12 10.88 11.52 -0.46
N ALA A 13 11.13 11.25 -1.74
CA ALA A 13 12.46 11.01 -2.29
C ALA A 13 13.33 12.28 -2.34
N VAL A 14 12.72 13.46 -2.54
CA VAL A 14 13.40 14.76 -2.55
C VAL A 14 13.79 15.23 -1.14
N ASN A 15 13.15 14.71 -0.09
CA ASN A 15 13.51 15.01 1.30
C ASN A 15 14.60 14.07 1.86
N SER A 16 15.37 13.42 0.99
CA SER A 16 16.42 12.47 1.36
C SER A 16 17.64 12.66 0.48
N ASP A 17 18.35 13.77 0.65
CA ASP A 17 19.58 14.09 -0.11
C ASP A 17 20.79 13.25 0.37
N GLY A 18 20.56 12.10 1.02
CA GLY A 18 21.57 11.10 1.38
C GLY A 18 22.61 11.54 2.41
N THR A 19 22.53 12.75 2.97
CA THR A 19 23.43 13.20 4.04
C THR A 19 22.85 12.87 5.41
N ALA A 20 23.71 12.40 6.33
CA ALA A 20 23.31 12.05 7.70
C ALA A 20 22.68 13.22 8.49
N ALA A 21 22.86 14.47 8.02
CA ALA A 21 22.23 15.66 8.56
C ALA A 21 20.74 15.80 8.20
N ASP A 22 20.27 15.11 7.15
CA ASP A 22 18.91 15.24 6.60
C ASP A 22 17.90 14.25 7.24
N MET A 23 18.39 13.22 7.94
CA MET A 23 17.58 12.28 8.74
C MET A 23 17.14 12.89 10.08
N THR A 24 16.57 14.09 10.07
CA THR A 24 15.97 14.68 11.26
C THR A 24 14.63 14.01 11.57
N ARG A 25 14.23 14.01 12.84
CA ARG A 25 12.92 13.50 13.28
C ARG A 25 11.77 14.18 12.52
N ASP A 26 11.91 15.47 12.26
CA ASP A 26 10.91 16.28 11.58
C ASP A 26 10.76 15.89 10.10
N ASN A 27 11.87 15.56 9.43
CA ASN A 27 11.84 15.09 8.04
C ASN A 27 11.20 13.70 7.93
N VAL A 28 11.52 12.78 8.85
CA VAL A 28 10.87 11.45 8.92
C VAL A 28 9.37 11.58 9.19
N ALA A 29 8.97 12.44 10.14
CA ALA A 29 7.57 12.67 10.46
C ALA A 29 6.79 13.26 9.28
N ARG A 30 7.39 14.20 8.53
CA ARG A 30 6.80 14.80 7.33
C ARG A 30 6.63 13.77 6.21
N SER A 31 7.65 12.94 5.95
CA SER A 31 7.55 11.86 4.97
C SER A 31 6.48 10.83 5.36
N MET A 32 6.36 10.51 6.65
CA MET A 32 5.27 9.65 7.15
C MET A 32 3.90 10.27 6.94
N GLU A 33 3.74 11.57 7.14
CA GLU A 33 2.46 12.26 6.95
C GLU A 33 1.96 12.19 5.50
N VAL A 34 2.87 12.35 4.54
CA VAL A 34 2.56 12.15 3.12
C VAL A 34 2.08 10.72 2.86
N LEU A 35 2.66 9.72 3.52
CA LEU A 35 2.27 8.32 3.36
C LEU A 35 0.96 7.94 4.06
N LYS A 36 0.42 8.75 4.97
CA LYS A 36 -0.88 8.48 5.61
C LYS A 36 -2.08 8.75 4.71
N GLN A 37 -1.89 9.50 3.63
CA GLN A 37 -2.99 9.84 2.71
C GLN A 37 -3.35 8.64 1.84
N ARG A 38 -4.65 8.36 1.70
CA ARG A 38 -5.16 7.18 1.00
C ARG A 38 -4.76 7.14 -0.47
N GLU A 39 -4.78 8.30 -1.09
CA GLU A 39 -4.40 8.51 -2.48
C GLU A 39 -2.92 8.16 -2.69
N ASN A 40 -2.07 8.48 -1.72
CA ASN A 40 -0.63 8.29 -1.81
C ASN A 40 -0.24 6.82 -1.61
N VAL A 41 -0.86 6.13 -0.64
CA VAL A 41 -0.67 4.68 -0.48
C VAL A 41 -1.13 3.93 -1.72
N ARG A 42 -2.30 4.28 -2.26
CA ARG A 42 -2.83 3.67 -3.49
C ARG A 42 -1.87 3.88 -4.66
N ALA A 43 -1.38 5.10 -4.86
CA ALA A 43 -0.45 5.40 -5.93
C ALA A 43 0.86 4.62 -5.82
N LEU A 44 1.40 4.43 -4.60
CA LEU A 44 2.57 3.59 -4.35
C LEU A 44 2.29 2.13 -4.69
N SER A 45 1.18 1.57 -4.20
CA SER A 45 0.80 0.18 -4.48
C SER A 45 0.61 -0.07 -5.97
N THR A 46 -0.07 0.82 -6.69
CA THR A 46 -0.24 0.74 -8.14
C THR A 46 1.09 0.83 -8.89
N TYR A 47 1.98 1.72 -8.47
CA TYR A 47 3.32 1.82 -9.05
C TYR A 47 4.13 0.53 -8.84
N MET A 48 4.11 -0.04 -7.64
CA MET A 48 4.77 -1.31 -7.37
C MET A 48 4.20 -2.44 -8.24
N MET A 49 2.88 -2.48 -8.39
CA MET A 49 2.19 -3.46 -9.24
C MET A 49 2.61 -3.36 -10.72
N SER A 50 2.79 -2.14 -11.24
CA SER A 50 3.15 -1.94 -12.66
C SER A 50 4.64 -2.06 -12.94
N GLU A 51 5.48 -1.47 -12.09
CA GLU A 51 6.91 -1.33 -12.35
C GLU A 51 7.75 -2.45 -11.72
N VAL A 52 7.32 -3.00 -10.58
CA VAL A 52 8.04 -4.06 -9.86
C VAL A 52 7.09 -5.19 -9.43
N PRO A 53 6.37 -5.85 -10.37
CA PRO A 53 5.34 -6.84 -10.04
C PRO A 53 5.79 -7.92 -9.04
N PRO A 54 7.01 -8.52 -9.15
CA PRO A 54 7.44 -9.53 -8.19
C PRO A 54 7.49 -9.03 -6.74
N LEU A 55 7.80 -7.75 -6.53
CA LEU A 55 7.83 -7.14 -5.21
C LEU A 55 6.41 -6.83 -4.72
N TYR A 56 5.53 -6.36 -5.61
CA TYR A 56 4.12 -6.18 -5.28
C TYR A 56 3.46 -7.49 -4.87
N ASP A 57 3.72 -8.57 -5.61
CA ASP A 57 3.15 -9.88 -5.34
C ASP A 57 3.58 -10.40 -3.96
N ALA A 58 4.89 -10.37 -3.68
CA ALA A 58 5.46 -10.85 -2.43
C ALA A 58 5.05 -10.02 -1.20
N LEU A 59 4.84 -8.71 -1.35
CA LEU A 59 4.57 -7.82 -0.21
C LEU A 59 3.09 -7.49 -0.01
N ILE A 60 2.27 -7.54 -1.07
CA ILE A 60 0.88 -7.07 -1.05
C ILE A 60 -0.06 -8.16 -1.55
N ALA A 61 0.07 -8.60 -2.80
CA ALA A 61 -0.98 -9.39 -3.46
C ALA A 61 -1.29 -10.72 -2.75
N GLU A 62 -0.24 -11.46 -2.33
CA GLU A 62 -0.41 -12.72 -1.62
C GLU A 62 -1.14 -12.54 -0.27
N ARG A 63 -0.84 -11.43 0.42
CA ARG A 63 -1.44 -11.09 1.71
C ARG A 63 -2.88 -10.65 1.55
N ASP A 64 -3.20 -9.90 0.49
CA ASP A 64 -4.58 -9.53 0.14
C ASP A 64 -5.43 -10.78 -0.09
N ALA A 65 -4.91 -11.74 -0.86
CA ALA A 65 -5.60 -13.00 -1.11
C ALA A 65 -5.82 -13.83 0.17
N TYR A 66 -4.83 -13.85 1.07
CA TYR A 66 -4.97 -14.50 2.37
C TYR A 66 -6.06 -13.83 3.23
N MET A 67 -6.02 -12.51 3.37
CA MET A 67 -6.99 -11.75 4.17
C MET A 67 -8.41 -11.86 3.61
N ALA A 68 -8.58 -11.81 2.29
CA ALA A 68 -9.88 -12.01 1.65
C ALA A 68 -10.48 -13.38 1.97
N ARG A 69 -9.69 -14.46 1.84
CA ARG A 69 -10.14 -15.81 2.22
C ARG A 69 -10.47 -15.93 3.69
N SER A 70 -9.69 -15.31 4.58
CA SER A 70 -10.01 -15.27 6.01
C SER A 70 -11.33 -14.56 6.29
N LEU A 71 -11.65 -13.50 5.54
CA LEU A 71 -12.92 -12.77 5.69
C LEU A 71 -14.12 -13.57 5.17
N LEU A 72 -13.98 -14.23 4.02
CA LEU A 72 -15.03 -15.07 3.43
C LEU A 72 -15.31 -16.33 4.27
N GLY A 73 -14.29 -16.87 4.93
CA GLY A 73 -14.42 -18.01 5.84
C GLY A 73 -14.77 -17.65 7.27
N ALA A 74 -14.91 -16.36 7.62
CA ALA A 74 -15.21 -15.94 8.98
C ALA A 74 -16.67 -16.25 9.35
N GLU A 75 -16.87 -16.80 10.55
CA GLU A 75 -18.20 -17.11 11.07
C GLU A 75 -18.94 -15.84 11.54
N GLY A 76 -20.27 -15.87 11.43
CA GLY A 76 -21.16 -14.81 11.90
C GLY A 76 -21.89 -14.08 10.77
N THR A 77 -22.93 -13.33 11.13
CA THR A 77 -23.78 -12.61 10.16
C THR A 77 -23.26 -11.22 9.80
N ARG A 78 -22.24 -10.73 10.53
CA ARG A 78 -21.57 -9.45 10.27
C ARG A 78 -20.11 -9.54 10.70
N VAL A 79 -19.21 -9.39 9.74
CA VAL A 79 -17.76 -9.44 9.94
C VAL A 79 -17.18 -8.04 9.77
N VAL A 80 -16.28 -7.64 10.68
CA VAL A 80 -15.56 -6.36 10.62
C VAL A 80 -14.07 -6.64 10.70
N ALA A 81 -13.29 -6.05 9.80
CA ALA A 81 -11.84 -6.17 9.79
C ALA A 81 -11.17 -4.78 9.81
N VAL A 82 -10.07 -4.70 10.54
CA VAL A 82 -9.16 -3.55 10.53
C VAL A 82 -7.94 -3.96 9.73
N VAL A 83 -7.72 -3.32 8.59
CA VAL A 83 -6.65 -3.66 7.66
C VAL A 83 -5.83 -2.43 7.31
N GLY A 84 -4.59 -2.66 6.87
CA GLY A 84 -3.74 -1.60 6.33
C GLY A 84 -4.32 -1.03 5.03
N LEU A 85 -4.15 0.27 4.82
CA LEU A 85 -4.73 1.01 3.69
C LEU A 85 -4.32 0.46 2.32
N ALA A 86 -3.10 -0.09 2.23
CA ALA A 86 -2.56 -0.71 1.02
C ALA A 86 -3.31 -1.97 0.55
N HIS A 87 -4.11 -2.58 1.44
CA HIS A 87 -4.76 -3.86 1.21
C HIS A 87 -6.24 -3.74 0.86
N VAL A 88 -6.85 -2.58 1.14
CA VAL A 88 -8.30 -2.38 1.05
C VAL A 88 -8.82 -2.75 -0.34
N ASP A 89 -8.17 -2.27 -1.40
CA ASP A 89 -8.63 -2.49 -2.77
C ASP A 89 -8.44 -3.93 -3.25
N GLY A 90 -7.31 -4.56 -2.88
CA GLY A 90 -7.02 -5.93 -3.26
C GLY A 90 -7.95 -6.92 -2.56
N ILE A 91 -8.26 -6.69 -1.28
CA ILE A 91 -9.25 -7.47 -0.52
C ILE A 91 -10.64 -7.31 -1.13
N GLU A 92 -11.09 -6.08 -1.39
CA GLU A 92 -12.40 -5.80 -2.00
C GLU A 92 -12.53 -6.49 -3.37
N ALA A 93 -11.51 -6.35 -4.22
CA ALA A 93 -11.48 -7.00 -5.53
C ALA A 93 -11.49 -8.53 -5.44
N ALA A 94 -10.79 -9.12 -4.47
CA ALA A 94 -10.78 -10.57 -4.26
C ALA A 94 -12.14 -11.09 -3.79
N ILE A 95 -12.76 -10.42 -2.81
CA ILE A 95 -14.10 -10.79 -2.31
C ILE A 95 -15.14 -10.68 -3.42
N LEU A 96 -15.13 -9.59 -4.19
CA LEU A 96 -16.07 -9.40 -5.30
C LEU A 96 -15.93 -10.45 -6.41
N ARG A 97 -14.72 -10.99 -6.62
CA ARG A 97 -14.48 -12.08 -7.59
C ARG A 97 -14.95 -13.45 -7.10
N GLU A 98 -14.98 -13.69 -5.80
CA GLU A 98 -15.37 -15.00 -5.22
C GLU A 98 -16.85 -15.06 -4.83
N ALA A 99 -17.51 -13.91 -4.68
CA ALA A 99 -18.92 -13.82 -4.33
C ALA A 99 -19.89 -14.04 -5.53
N TRP A 100 -19.38 -14.21 -6.75
CA TRP A 100 -20.12 -14.39 -8.01
C TRP A 100 -19.42 -15.37 -8.94
#